data_AF-A0A661T7C1-F1
#
_entry.id   AF-A0A661T7C1-F1
#
_cell.length_a   1.000
_cell.length_b   1.000
_cell.length_c   1.000
_cell.angle_alpha   90.00
_cell.angle_beta   90.00
_cell.angle_gamma   90.00
#
_symmetry.space_group_name_H-M   'P 1'
#
loop_
_entity.id
_entity.type
_entity.pdbx_description
1 polymer ?
#
loop_
_entity_poly.entity_id
_entity_poly.type
_entity_poly.pdbx_seq_one_letter_code
_entity_poly.pdbx_strand_id
1 'polypeptide(L)'
;MNHDDVPYGFTFDDLILVPGHSTVLPGDVDVRTRLSRHIRLNIPIVSAAMDTVTEAETAITIARQGGLGFIHKNMSIERQTLQVEKVKKSESGMIVDPITIEPERKIH
;
A
#
# COMPACT_ATOMS: atom_id res chain seq x y z
N MET A 1 29.69 3.94 30.52
CA MET A 1 28.62 4.81 30.00
C MET A 1 27.73 5.12 31.18
N ASN A 2 27.60 6.38 31.58
CA ASN A 2 26.71 6.74 32.67
C ASN A 2 25.27 6.50 32.21
N HIS A 3 24.43 6.00 33.12
CA HIS A 3 23.01 5.75 32.86
C HIS A 3 22.25 7.03 32.46
N ASP A 4 22.83 8.20 32.78
CA ASP A 4 22.28 9.54 32.53
C ASP A 4 22.45 10.03 31.07
N ASP A 5 23.14 9.29 30.20
CA ASP A 5 23.41 9.70 28.81
C ASP A 5 22.40 9.14 27.78
N VAL A 6 21.36 8.42 28.20
CA VAL A 6 20.34 7.86 27.29
C VAL A 6 19.15 8.83 27.18
N PRO A 7 18.83 9.35 25.99
CA PRO A 7 17.69 10.24 25.81
C PRO A 7 16.36 9.50 26.04
N TYR A 8 15.43 10.17 26.72
CA TYR A 8 14.05 9.70 26.88
C TYR A 8 13.35 9.60 25.52
N GLY A 9 12.58 8.52 25.33
CA GLY A 9 11.73 8.31 24.17
C GLY A 9 10.25 8.27 24.58
N PHE A 10 9.37 8.79 23.72
CA PHE A 10 7.92 8.74 23.89
C PHE A 10 7.28 7.79 22.88
N THR A 11 6.24 7.09 23.29
CA THR A 11 5.35 6.29 22.43
C THR A 11 3.99 6.99 22.24
N PHE A 12 3.08 6.38 21.48
CA PHE A 12 1.77 6.95 21.17
C PHE A 12 0.92 7.24 22.41
N ASP A 13 0.96 6.37 23.42
CA ASP A 13 0.15 6.50 24.63
C ASP A 13 0.69 7.54 25.64
N ASP A 14 1.91 8.03 25.43
CA ASP A 14 2.52 9.03 26.33
C ASP A 14 2.06 10.47 26.01
N LEU A 15 1.44 10.69 24.85
CA LEU A 15 1.19 12.02 24.29
C LEU A 15 -0.26 12.16 23.78
N ILE A 16 -0.73 13.40 23.78
CA ILE A 16 -2.01 13.78 23.16
C ILE A 16 -1.82 15.04 22.33
N LEU A 17 -2.56 15.16 21.23
CA LEU A 17 -2.62 16.39 20.45
C LEU A 17 -3.47 17.43 21.19
N VAL A 18 -2.88 18.60 21.46
CA VAL A 18 -3.60 19.74 22.05
C VAL A 18 -4.49 20.38 20.97
N PRO A 19 -5.80 20.56 21.22
CA PRO A 19 -6.69 21.21 20.25
C PRO A 19 -6.28 22.65 19.95
N GLY A 20 -6.47 23.07 18.70
CA GLY A 20 -6.27 24.44 18.23
C GLY A 20 -7.48 24.95 17.45
N HIS A 21 -7.55 26.26 17.24
CA HIS A 21 -8.58 26.85 16.39
C HIS A 21 -8.45 26.33 14.95
N SER A 22 -9.55 25.85 14.35
CA SER A 22 -9.62 25.37 12.97
C SER A 22 -10.71 26.09 12.21
N THR A 23 -10.40 26.48 10.96
CA THR A 23 -11.37 26.97 9.98
C THR A 23 -11.71 25.91 8.92
N VAL A 24 -11.14 24.71 9.04
CA VAL A 24 -11.32 23.60 8.09
C VAL A 24 -12.22 22.56 8.73
N LEU A 25 -13.23 22.11 7.98
CA LEU A 25 -14.10 21.01 8.39
C LEU A 25 -13.40 19.66 8.13
N PRO A 26 -13.65 18.62 8.94
CA PRO A 26 -13.00 17.32 8.77
C PRO A 26 -13.12 16.71 7.36
N GLY A 27 -14.25 16.91 6.69
CA GLY A 27 -14.48 16.40 5.32
C GLY A 27 -13.70 17.14 4.23
N ASP A 28 -13.19 18.33 4.51
CA ASP A 28 -12.44 19.18 3.56
C ASP A 28 -10.92 19.05 3.73
N VAL A 29 -10.47 18.23 4.68
CA VAL A 29 -9.03 18.01 4.93
C VAL A 29 -8.42 17.19 3.80
N ASP A 30 -7.37 17.73 3.18
CA ASP A 30 -6.56 17.00 2.21
C ASP A 30 -5.62 16.02 2.93
N VAL A 31 -5.90 14.73 2.79
CA VAL A 31 -5.11 13.64 3.39
C VAL A 31 -4.09 13.03 2.43
N ARG A 32 -3.92 13.59 1.22
CA ARG A 32 -2.95 13.08 0.25
C ARG A 32 -1.53 13.24 0.77
N THR A 33 -0.69 12.25 0.49
CA THR A 33 0.71 12.24 0.97
C THR A 33 1.68 11.72 -0.09
N ARG A 34 2.99 11.87 0.17
CA ARG A 34 4.07 11.36 -0.68
C ARG A 34 4.85 10.29 0.08
N LEU A 35 4.79 9.06 -0.41
CA LEU A 35 5.60 7.96 0.13
C LEU A 35 7.06 8.06 -0.35
N SER A 36 7.27 8.53 -1.58
CA SER A 36 8.61 8.73 -2.14
C SER A 36 8.64 9.92 -3.11
N ARG A 37 9.80 10.17 -3.73
CA ARG A 37 9.94 11.20 -4.78
C ARG A 37 8.93 11.00 -5.91
N HIS A 38 8.60 9.76 -6.25
CA HIS A 38 7.77 9.40 -7.41
C HIS A 38 6.42 8.76 -7.04
N ILE A 39 6.14 8.50 -5.76
CA ILE A 39 4.91 7.81 -5.32
C ILE A 39 4.07 8.77 -4.47
N ARG A 40 2.89 9.10 -4.98
CA ARG A 40 1.84 9.85 -4.27
C ARG A 40 0.72 8.90 -3.88
N LEU A 41 0.17 9.09 -2.69
CA LEU A 41 -0.97 8.33 -2.16
C LEU A 41 -2.14 9.28 -1.92
N ASN A 42 -3.36 8.77 -2.10
CA ASN A 42 -4.57 9.54 -1.81
C ASN A 42 -4.89 9.56 -0.32
N ILE A 43 -4.44 8.54 0.43
CA ILE A 43 -4.52 8.45 1.89
C ILE A 43 -3.16 8.01 2.47
N PRO A 44 -2.80 8.37 3.71
CA PRO A 44 -1.50 8.03 4.30
C PRO A 44 -1.52 6.62 4.94
N ILE A 45 -2.06 5.64 4.21
CA ILE A 45 -2.23 4.26 4.68
C ILE A 45 -1.49 3.30 3.76
N VAL A 46 -0.65 2.44 4.35
CA VAL A 46 0.00 1.33 3.66
C VAL A 46 -0.16 0.03 4.44
N SER A 47 -0.24 -1.12 3.75
CA SER A 47 -0.20 -2.41 4.44
C SER A 47 1.20 -2.97 4.60
N ALA A 48 1.42 -3.67 5.70
CA ALA A 48 2.68 -4.31 6.02
C ALA A 48 3.03 -5.44 5.04
N ALA A 49 4.31 -5.59 4.73
CA ALA A 49 4.85 -6.64 3.88
C ALA A 49 4.95 -8.00 4.61
N MET A 50 3.82 -8.48 5.12
CA MET A 50 3.69 -9.71 5.91
C MET A 50 2.80 -10.72 5.18
N ASP A 51 3.11 -12.00 5.30
CA ASP A 51 2.40 -13.11 4.65
C ASP A 51 0.95 -13.25 5.08
N THR A 52 0.67 -12.96 6.35
CA THR A 52 -0.68 -12.95 6.91
C THR A 52 -1.46 -11.67 6.60
N VAL A 53 -0.84 -10.69 5.94
CA VAL A 53 -1.43 -9.36 5.73
C VAL A 53 -1.63 -9.04 4.25
N THR A 54 -0.57 -9.14 3.43
CA THR A 54 -0.59 -8.54 2.09
C THR A 54 -0.14 -9.48 0.98
N GLU A 55 -1.12 -10.13 0.34
CA GLU A 55 -1.02 -10.65 -1.04
C GLU A 55 -1.77 -9.72 -2.03
N ALA A 56 -1.98 -10.14 -3.29
CA ALA A 56 -2.56 -9.30 -4.33
C ALA A 56 -3.95 -8.75 -3.97
N GLU A 57 -4.80 -9.54 -3.32
CA GLU A 57 -6.15 -9.10 -2.96
C GLU A 57 -6.14 -7.89 -2.02
N THR A 58 -5.35 -7.96 -0.94
CA THR A 58 -5.16 -6.83 -0.02
C THR A 58 -4.55 -5.64 -0.74
N ALA A 59 -3.52 -5.85 -1.56
CA ALA A 59 -2.85 -4.77 -2.27
C ALA A 59 -3.78 -4.05 -3.27
N ILE A 60 -4.61 -4.78 -4.01
CA ILE A 60 -5.63 -4.23 -4.91
C ILE A 60 -6.65 -3.42 -4.11
N THR A 61 -7.15 -3.99 -3.01
CA THR A 61 -8.19 -3.35 -2.19
C THR A 61 -7.69 -2.03 -1.59
N ILE A 62 -6.49 -2.02 -1.03
CA ILE A 62 -5.89 -0.80 -0.46
C ILE A 62 -5.61 0.23 -1.54
N ALA A 63 -5.10 -0.18 -2.70
CA ALA A 63 -4.88 0.73 -3.82
C ALA A 63 -6.18 1.41 -4.29
N ARG A 64 -7.29 0.66 -4.34
CA ARG A 64 -8.63 1.20 -4.65
C ARG A 64 -9.14 2.21 -3.63
N GLN A 65 -8.80 2.02 -2.35
CA GLN A 65 -9.07 3.01 -1.30
C GLN A 65 -8.10 4.20 -1.31
N GLY A 66 -7.10 4.19 -2.21
CA GLY A 66 -6.14 5.28 -2.37
C GLY A 66 -4.82 5.12 -1.61
N GLY A 67 -4.61 3.98 -0.97
CA GLY A 67 -3.37 3.63 -0.26
C GLY A 67 -2.38 2.84 -1.12
N LEU A 68 -1.46 2.14 -0.46
CA LEU A 68 -0.52 1.22 -1.13
C LEU A 68 -0.30 -0.08 -0.34
N GLY A 69 -0.29 -1.23 -1.02
CA GLY A 69 0.06 -2.51 -0.41
C GLY A 69 1.47 -2.97 -0.78
N PHE A 70 2.24 -3.45 0.21
CA PHE A 70 3.53 -4.10 -0.03
C PHE A 70 3.38 -5.62 -0.02
N ILE A 71 3.60 -6.28 -1.16
CA ILE A 71 3.58 -7.74 -1.25
C ILE A 71 4.74 -8.32 -0.44
N HIS A 72 4.44 -9.23 0.49
CA HIS A 72 5.46 -9.89 1.30
C HIS A 72 6.41 -10.77 0.46
N LYS A 73 7.55 -11.14 1.03
CA LYS A 73 8.61 -11.95 0.37
C LYS A 73 8.66 -13.42 0.81
N ASN A 74 7.70 -13.87 1.62
CA ASN A 74 7.64 -15.25 2.12
C ASN A 74 7.05 -16.21 1.07
N MET A 75 7.63 -16.20 -0.14
CA MET A 75 7.26 -17.03 -1.28
C MET A 75 8.39 -17.02 -2.32
N SER A 76 8.31 -17.85 -3.36
CA SER A 76 9.29 -17.82 -4.44
C SER A 76 9.19 -16.51 -5.26
N ILE A 77 10.25 -16.17 -5.98
CA ILE A 77 10.31 -14.98 -6.84
C ILE A 77 9.22 -15.03 -7.91
N GLU A 78 8.97 -16.22 -8.47
CA GLU A 78 7.95 -16.45 -9.49
C GLU A 78 6.55 -16.17 -8.93
N ARG A 79 6.27 -16.67 -7.71
CA ARG A 79 4.99 -16.44 -7.05
C ARG A 79 4.80 -14.98 -6.67
N GLN A 80 5.85 -14.30 -6.19
CA GLN A 80 5.77 -12.88 -5.87
C GLN A 80 5.51 -12.04 -7.13
N THR A 81 6.16 -12.39 -8.23
CA THR A 81 5.96 -11.74 -9.53
C THR A 81 4.51 -11.88 -10.00
N LEU A 82 3.91 -13.07 -9.88
CA LEU A 82 2.49 -13.31 -10.19
C LEU A 82 1.56 -12.45 -9.32
N GLN A 83 1.87 -12.28 -8.03
CA GLN A 83 1.08 -11.40 -7.15
C GLN A 83 1.14 -9.94 -7.62
N VAL A 84 2.35 -9.44 -7.97
CA VAL A 84 2.53 -8.09 -8.52
C VAL A 84 1.78 -7.92 -9.84
N GLU A 85 1.87 -8.90 -10.74
CA GLU A 85 1.20 -8.89 -12.04
C GLU A 85 -0.32 -8.79 -11.89
N LYS A 86 -0.91 -9.58 -10.99
CA LYS A 86 -2.34 -9.50 -10.66
C LYS A 86 -2.76 -8.09 -10.21
N VAL A 87 -1.96 -7.45 -9.34
CA VAL A 87 -2.24 -6.08 -8.89
C VAL A 87 -2.20 -5.10 -10.07
N LYS A 88 -1.16 -5.17 -10.92
CA LYS A 88 -1.00 -4.26 -12.06
C LYS A 88 -2.09 -4.44 -13.12
N LYS A 89 -2.60 -5.66 -13.31
CA LYS A 89 -3.69 -5.98 -14.24
C LYS A 89 -5.09 -5.67 -13.69
N SER A 90 -5.25 -5.46 -12.38
CA SER A 90 -6.57 -5.30 -11.73
C SER A 90 -7.39 -4.08 -12.20
N GLU A 91 -6.73 -2.99 -12.60
CA GLU A 91 -7.33 -1.78 -13.16
C GLU A 91 -6.46 -1.23 -14.28
N SER A 92 -6.47 -1.93 -15.40
CA SER A 92 -5.91 -1.43 -16.66
C SER A 92 -7.07 -0.93 -17.53
N GLY A 93 -7.23 0.40 -17.62
CA GLY A 93 -8.23 1.02 -18.52
C GLY A 93 -7.99 0.68 -20.00
N MET A 94 -6.76 0.26 -20.34
CA MET A 94 -6.38 -0.36 -21.62
C MET A 94 -5.54 -1.61 -21.31
N ILE A 95 -5.94 -2.77 -21.84
CA ILE A 95 -5.21 -4.03 -21.61
C ILE A 95 -3.93 -4.01 -22.45
N VAL A 96 -2.79 -3.77 -21.80
CA VAL A 96 -1.46 -3.95 -22.38
C VAL A 96 -1.13 -5.44 -22.27
N ASP A 97 -0.95 -6.10 -23.41
CA ASP A 97 -0.69 -7.56 -23.55
C ASP A 97 -1.89 -8.48 -23.19
N PRO A 98 -2.93 -8.53 -24.06
CA PRO A 98 -4.07 -9.42 -23.85
C PRO A 98 -3.67 -10.88 -24.07
N ILE A 99 -4.32 -11.78 -23.34
CA ILE A 99 -4.23 -13.21 -23.63
C ILE A 99 -4.95 -13.47 -24.96
N THR A 100 -4.22 -13.91 -25.98
CA THR A 100 -4.77 -14.30 -27.28
C THR A 100 -4.82 -15.81 -27.45
N ILE A 101 -5.72 -16.28 -28.31
CA ILE A 101 -5.86 -17.68 -28.69
C ILE A 101 -5.85 -17.81 -30.22
N GLU A 102 -5.11 -18.78 -30.73
CA GLU A 102 -5.11 -19.12 -32.15
C GLU A 102 -6.41 -19.87 -32.51
N PRO A 103 -6.97 -19.68 -33.72
CA PRO A 103 -8.24 -20.30 -34.12
C PRO A 103 -8.27 -21.82 -33.96
N GLU A 104 -7.14 -22.50 -34.14
CA GLU A 104 -7.01 -23.95 -34.10
C GLU A 104 -6.75 -24.51 -32.69
N ARG A 105 -6.57 -23.64 -31.69
CA ARG A 105 -6.25 -24.06 -30.33
C ARG A 105 -7.49 -24.66 -29.66
N LYS A 106 -7.40 -25.96 -29.35
CA LYS A 106 -8.49 -26.71 -28.72
C LYS A 106 -8.64 -26.32 -27.25
N ILE A 107 -9.90 -26.13 -26.84
CA ILE A 107 -10.31 -26.03 -25.45
C ILE A 107 -10.48 -27.47 -24.96
N HIS A 108 -9.57 -27.92 -24.10
CA HIS A 108 -9.66 -29.24 -23.45
C HIS A 108 -10.25 -29.10 -22.05
#